data_AF-A0A1Q4ZK72-F1
#
_entry.id   AF-A0A1Q4ZK72-F1
#
_cell.length_a   1.000
_cell.length_b   1.000
_cell.length_c   1.000
_cell.angle_alpha   90.00
_cell.angle_beta   90.00
_cell.angle_gamma   90.00
#
_symmetry.space_group_name_H-M   'P 1'
#
loop_
_entity.id
_entity.type
_entity.pdbx_description
1 polymer ?
#
loop_
_entity_poly.entity_id
_entity_poly.type
_entity_poly.pdbx_seq_one_letter_code
_entity_poly.pdbx_strand_id
1 'polypeptide(L)'
;MKFDDITQYFDPGLELTVKGKEYRVPLPSAELGLWCRTMMAASELDDTATGDQLQATAEQVSKLPPLPGNRTMPEHLLGPVYRQMMTDGVEDPYIEFCAMTVFFWIVGGEAMAERYWRSGGRPEARGPDNRASRRANAQRTGTAGASATPTPASTSGMSSPKRSGRSGRRRGSRGRRS
;
A
#
# COMPACT_ATOMS: atom_id res chain seq x y z
N MET A 1 -41.24 -25.18 0.48
CA MET A 1 -39.80 -25.54 0.53
C MET A 1 -39.16 -24.64 1.58
N LYS A 2 -38.49 -25.21 2.58
CA LYS A 2 -37.83 -24.45 3.66
C LYS A 2 -36.34 -24.70 3.55
N PHE A 3 -35.55 -23.64 3.58
CA PHE A 3 -34.09 -23.73 3.66
C PHE A 3 -33.67 -23.79 5.13
N ASP A 4 -32.57 -24.49 5.42
CA ASP A 4 -32.02 -24.63 6.75
C ASP A 4 -31.42 -23.30 7.27
N ASP A 5 -31.01 -23.30 8.54
CA ASP A 5 -30.50 -22.10 9.20
C ASP A 5 -29.23 -21.58 8.50
N ILE A 6 -29.21 -20.29 8.21
CA ILE A 6 -28.09 -19.62 7.53
C ILE A 6 -26.86 -19.48 8.44
N THR A 7 -27.02 -19.55 9.76
CA THR A 7 -25.94 -19.39 10.76
C THR A 7 -24.81 -20.41 10.59
N GLN A 8 -25.09 -21.60 10.05
CA GLN A 8 -24.09 -22.64 9.77
C GLN A 8 -23.02 -22.22 8.74
N TYR A 9 -23.26 -21.17 7.96
CA TYR A 9 -22.34 -20.69 6.91
C TYR A 9 -21.60 -19.41 7.27
N PHE A 10 -22.03 -18.68 8.30
CA PHE A 10 -21.53 -17.31 8.57
C PHE A 10 -20.87 -17.15 9.96
N ASP A 11 -20.90 -18.17 10.84
CA ASP A 11 -20.09 -18.23 12.06
C ASP A 11 -18.78 -18.99 11.73
N PRO A 12 -17.59 -18.35 11.80
CA PRO A 12 -17.15 -17.48 12.88
C PRO A 12 -17.06 -15.96 12.60
N GLY A 13 -17.41 -15.48 11.41
CA GLY A 13 -16.98 -14.15 10.95
C GLY A 13 -15.61 -14.22 10.25
N LEU A 14 -14.85 -13.11 10.21
CA LEU A 14 -13.56 -13.05 9.50
C LEU A 14 -12.38 -13.12 10.47
N GLU A 15 -11.45 -14.04 10.23
CA GLU A 15 -10.21 -14.17 11.00
C GLU A 15 -9.05 -13.47 10.30
N LEU A 16 -8.31 -12.65 11.05
CA LEU A 16 -7.17 -11.88 10.57
C LEU A 16 -5.95 -12.17 11.42
N THR A 17 -4.85 -12.59 10.81
CA THR A 17 -3.58 -12.79 11.51
C THR A 17 -2.66 -11.58 11.31
N VAL A 18 -2.33 -10.88 12.40
CA VAL A 18 -1.40 -9.74 12.39
C VAL A 18 -0.26 -10.02 13.35
N LYS A 19 0.98 -10.04 12.83
CA LYS A 19 2.20 -10.32 13.62
C LYS A 19 2.14 -11.62 14.44
N GLY A 20 1.44 -12.64 13.94
CA GLY A 20 1.30 -13.94 14.62
C GLY A 20 0.22 -13.96 15.71
N LYS A 21 -0.53 -12.88 15.90
CA LYS A 21 -1.74 -12.84 16.72
C LYS A 21 -2.98 -12.89 15.83
N GLU A 22 -3.95 -13.69 16.22
CA GLU A 22 -5.24 -13.83 15.52
C GLU A 22 -6.27 -12.87 16.11
N TYR A 23 -6.99 -12.20 15.23
CA TYR A 23 -8.08 -11.30 15.55
C TYR A 23 -9.33 -11.74 14.82
N ARG A 24 -10.44 -11.84 15.55
CA ARG A 24 -11.72 -12.31 15.02
C ARG A 24 -12.68 -11.14 14.86
N VAL A 25 -12.94 -10.76 13.62
CA VAL A 25 -13.88 -9.70 13.26
C VAL A 25 -15.29 -10.28 13.21
N PRO A 26 -16.26 -9.70 13.96
CA PRO A 26 -17.63 -10.19 13.96
C PRO A 26 -18.31 -9.95 12.61
N LEU A 27 -19.44 -10.61 12.38
CA LEU A 27 -20.29 -10.33 11.22
C LEU A 27 -20.70 -8.84 11.22
N PRO A 28 -20.65 -8.18 10.06
CA PRO A 28 -21.06 -6.79 9.92
C PRO A 28 -22.56 -6.65 10.19
N SER A 29 -22.97 -5.50 10.73
CA SER A 29 -24.40 -5.17 10.79
C SER A 29 -24.96 -4.96 9.38
N ALA A 30 -26.28 -5.12 9.22
CA ALA A 30 -26.95 -4.88 7.94
C ALA A 30 -26.73 -3.44 7.44
N GLU A 31 -26.72 -2.46 8.35
CA GLU A 31 -26.47 -1.05 8.05
C GLU A 31 -25.06 -0.83 7.51
N LEU A 32 -24.04 -1.41 8.18
CA LEU A 32 -22.65 -1.33 7.72
C LEU A 32 -22.48 -1.99 6.35
N GLY A 33 -23.12 -3.14 6.16
CA GLY A 33 -23.11 -3.86 4.89
C GLY A 33 -23.73 -3.07 3.74
N LEU A 34 -24.88 -2.42 3.97
CA LEU A 34 -25.51 -1.53 2.99
C LEU A 34 -24.60 -0.35 2.66
N TRP A 35 -24.07 0.32 3.68
CA TRP A 35 -23.20 1.47 3.51
C TRP A 35 -21.95 1.14 2.69
N CYS A 36 -21.28 0.01 2.98
CA CYS A 36 -20.09 -0.41 2.22
C CYS A 36 -20.40 -0.67 0.75
N ARG A 37 -21.53 -1.33 0.44
CA ARG A 37 -21.94 -1.64 -0.94
C ARG A 37 -22.29 -0.38 -1.71
N THR A 38 -22.96 0.58 -1.08
CA THR A 38 -23.26 1.86 -1.72
C THR A 38 -21.98 2.66 -1.99
N MET A 39 -21.00 2.65 -1.08
CA MET A 39 -19.69 3.25 -1.35
C MET A 39 -18.95 2.58 -2.51
N MET A 40 -19.00 1.24 -2.62
CA MET A 40 -18.36 0.55 -3.75
C MET A 40 -19.04 0.92 -5.08
N ALA A 41 -20.37 0.90 -5.13
CA ALA A 41 -21.12 1.33 -6.30
C ALA A 41 -20.83 2.79 -6.68
N ALA A 42 -20.56 3.64 -5.68
CA ALA A 42 -20.12 5.01 -5.92
C ALA A 42 -18.72 5.12 -6.52
N SER A 43 -17.81 4.23 -6.12
CA SER A 43 -16.41 4.21 -6.58
C SER A 43 -16.20 3.53 -7.93
N GLU A 44 -17.12 2.67 -8.38
CA GLU A 44 -17.09 2.02 -9.70
C GLU A 44 -17.52 2.95 -10.84
N LEU A 45 -17.80 4.23 -10.55
CA LEU A 45 -17.84 5.24 -11.60
C LEU A 45 -16.44 5.36 -12.23
N ASP A 46 -16.31 4.83 -13.44
CA ASP A 46 -15.10 4.96 -14.27
C ASP A 46 -14.71 6.44 -14.47
N ASP A 47 -13.45 6.68 -14.84
CA ASP A 47 -12.93 8.01 -15.26
C ASP A 47 -13.69 8.63 -16.47
N THR A 48 -14.60 7.87 -17.07
CA THR A 48 -15.49 8.29 -18.16
C THR A 48 -16.88 8.72 -17.68
N ALA A 49 -17.14 8.66 -16.38
CA ALA A 49 -18.41 9.06 -15.78
C ALA A 49 -18.70 10.54 -16.08
N THR A 50 -19.93 10.81 -16.52
CA THR A 50 -20.38 12.18 -16.77
C THR A 50 -20.62 12.91 -15.45
N GLY A 51 -20.58 14.26 -15.48
CA GLY A 51 -20.84 15.09 -14.30
C GLY A 51 -22.16 14.77 -13.60
N ASP A 52 -23.20 14.41 -14.38
CA ASP A 52 -24.51 14.02 -13.85
C ASP A 52 -24.48 12.68 -13.10
N GLN A 53 -23.66 11.73 -13.56
CA GLN A 53 -23.47 10.44 -12.88
C GLN A 53 -22.71 10.61 -11.56
N LEU A 54 -21.67 11.45 -11.55
CA LEU A 54 -20.93 11.81 -10.33
C LEU A 54 -21.85 12.51 -9.32
N GLN A 55 -22.71 13.41 -9.77
CA GLN A 55 -23.68 14.12 -8.93
C GLN A 55 -24.74 13.17 -8.37
N ALA A 56 -25.31 12.28 -9.18
CA ALA A 56 -26.31 11.30 -8.74
C ALA A 56 -25.73 10.33 -7.67
N THR A 57 -24.48 9.93 -7.85
CA THR A 57 -23.75 9.10 -6.90
C THR A 57 -23.42 9.85 -5.61
N ALA A 58 -22.92 11.08 -5.70
CA ALA A 58 -22.68 11.92 -4.53
C ALA A 58 -23.98 12.15 -3.73
N GLU A 59 -25.09 12.35 -4.42
CA GLU A 59 -26.41 12.42 -3.82
C GLU A 59 -26.80 11.11 -3.15
N GLN A 60 -26.59 9.95 -3.78
CA GLN A 60 -26.85 8.64 -3.15
C GLN A 60 -26.01 8.42 -1.90
N VAL A 61 -24.72 8.75 -1.93
CA VAL A 61 -23.83 8.67 -0.76
C VAL A 61 -24.29 9.63 0.34
N SER A 62 -24.71 10.85 -0.01
CA SER A 62 -25.21 11.84 0.95
C SER A 62 -26.56 11.47 1.58
N LYS A 63 -27.37 10.66 0.88
CA LYS A 63 -28.66 10.13 1.36
C LYS A 63 -28.49 8.94 2.29
N LEU A 64 -27.30 8.33 2.36
CA LEU A 64 -27.04 7.28 3.33
C LEU A 64 -27.05 7.88 4.73
N PRO A 65 -27.72 7.23 5.70
CA PRO A 65 -27.55 7.62 7.08
C PRO A 65 -26.05 7.51 7.42
N PRO A 66 -25.43 8.56 8.00
CA PRO A 66 -24.06 8.44 8.47
C PRO A 66 -24.02 7.31 9.48
N LEU A 67 -22.98 6.49 9.42
CA LEU A 67 -22.81 5.44 10.41
C LEU A 67 -22.79 6.07 11.81
N PRO A 68 -23.46 5.46 12.80
CA PRO A 68 -23.67 6.10 14.09
C PRO A 68 -22.37 6.20 14.88
N GLY A 69 -22.14 7.39 15.45
CA GLY A 69 -20.96 7.70 16.26
C GLY A 69 -19.89 8.41 15.43
N ASN A 70 -19.19 9.34 16.07
CA ASN A 70 -18.12 10.12 15.43
C ASN A 70 -16.84 9.25 15.35
N ARG A 71 -16.94 8.14 14.60
CA ARG A 71 -15.93 7.09 14.49
C ARG A 71 -15.29 7.09 13.12
N THR A 72 -14.06 6.61 13.05
CA THR A 72 -13.34 6.48 11.79
C THR A 72 -13.83 5.26 10.99
N MET A 73 -13.50 5.21 9.69
CA MET A 73 -13.79 4.07 8.83
C MET A 73 -13.24 2.74 9.40
N PRO A 74 -11.96 2.65 9.83
CA PRO A 74 -11.44 1.44 10.48
C PRO A 74 -12.20 1.04 11.74
N GLU A 75 -12.65 2.00 12.56
CA GLU A 75 -13.43 1.73 13.77
C GLU A 75 -14.80 1.11 13.45
N HIS A 76 -15.44 1.55 12.37
CA HIS A 76 -16.70 0.96 11.91
C HIS A 76 -16.51 -0.45 11.34
N LEU A 77 -15.48 -0.66 10.52
CA LEU A 77 -15.23 -1.93 9.85
C LEU A 77 -14.75 -3.02 10.81
N LEU A 78 -13.78 -2.71 11.67
CA LEU A 78 -13.19 -3.69 12.61
C LEU A 78 -14.01 -3.83 13.90
N GLY A 79 -14.84 -2.84 14.24
CA GLY A 79 -15.67 -2.85 15.45
C GLY A 79 -14.82 -3.05 16.71
N PRO A 80 -15.15 -4.02 17.60
CA PRO A 80 -14.38 -4.28 18.82
C PRO A 80 -12.91 -4.62 18.58
N VAL A 81 -12.57 -5.20 17.42
CA VAL A 81 -11.21 -5.61 17.06
C VAL A 81 -10.28 -4.40 16.93
N TYR A 82 -10.80 -3.24 16.52
CA TYR A 82 -10.01 -2.02 16.43
C TYR A 82 -9.34 -1.67 17.77
N ARG A 83 -10.13 -1.69 18.85
CA ARG A 83 -9.64 -1.43 20.21
C ARG A 83 -8.63 -2.48 20.67
N GLN A 84 -8.83 -3.74 20.29
CA GLN A 84 -7.89 -4.83 20.60
C GLN A 84 -6.54 -4.58 19.91
N MET A 85 -6.54 -4.34 18.59
CA MET A 85 -5.33 -4.06 17.82
C MET A 85 -4.56 -2.83 18.35
N MET A 86 -5.27 -1.76 18.74
CA MET A 86 -4.64 -0.61 19.39
C MET A 86 -3.99 -0.96 20.72
N THR A 87 -4.69 -1.74 21.56
CA THR A 87 -4.18 -2.18 22.88
C THR A 87 -2.94 -3.07 22.72
N ASP A 88 -2.92 -3.89 21.67
CA ASP A 88 -1.80 -4.77 21.32
C ASP A 88 -0.63 -4.05 20.63
N GLY A 89 -0.73 -2.73 20.42
CA GLY A 89 0.32 -1.93 19.80
C GLY A 89 0.54 -2.23 18.32
N VAL A 90 -0.51 -2.65 17.60
CA VAL A 90 -0.47 -2.80 16.14
C VAL A 90 -0.34 -1.41 15.50
N GLU A 91 0.60 -1.25 14.57
CA GLU A 91 0.81 0.03 13.92
C GLU A 91 -0.33 0.34 12.93
N ASP A 92 -0.65 1.63 12.82
CA ASP A 92 -1.74 2.16 12.02
C ASP A 92 -1.83 1.60 10.58
N PRO A 93 -0.74 1.45 9.80
CA PRO A 93 -0.83 0.87 8.45
C PRO A 93 -1.34 -0.58 8.41
N TYR A 94 -1.11 -1.37 9.47
CA TYR A 94 -1.63 -2.73 9.56
C TYR A 94 -3.12 -2.72 9.93
N ILE A 95 -3.54 -1.77 10.76
CA ILE A 95 -4.96 -1.58 11.13
C ILE A 95 -5.76 -1.16 9.88
N GLU A 96 -5.27 -0.17 9.14
CA GLU A 96 -5.87 0.28 7.88
C GLU A 96 -5.95 -0.86 6.85
N PHE A 97 -4.88 -1.63 6.71
CA PHE A 97 -4.88 -2.80 5.83
C PHE A 97 -5.95 -3.82 6.21
N CYS A 98 -6.06 -4.16 7.50
CA CYS A 98 -7.07 -5.07 8.01
C CYS A 98 -8.50 -4.53 7.80
N ALA A 99 -8.72 -3.23 8.03
CA ALA A 99 -9.99 -2.59 7.79
C ALA A 99 -10.39 -2.70 6.31
N MET A 100 -9.47 -2.44 5.39
CA MET A 100 -9.75 -2.60 3.95
C MET A 100 -10.03 -4.04 3.56
N THR A 101 -9.35 -5.02 4.16
CA THR A 101 -9.69 -6.44 3.96
C THR A 101 -11.13 -6.74 4.39
N VAL A 102 -11.57 -6.21 5.53
CA VAL A 102 -12.96 -6.35 6.00
C VAL A 102 -13.92 -5.66 5.03
N PHE A 103 -13.60 -4.48 4.52
CA PHE A 103 -14.42 -3.79 3.52
C PHE A 103 -14.64 -4.67 2.28
N PHE A 104 -13.58 -5.26 1.73
CA PHE A 104 -13.69 -6.15 0.57
C PHE A 104 -14.43 -7.46 0.89
N TRP A 105 -14.31 -7.96 2.11
CA TRP A 105 -15.11 -9.11 2.57
C TRP A 105 -16.60 -8.79 2.61
N ILE A 106 -16.98 -7.60 3.12
CA ILE A 106 -18.37 -7.17 3.22
C ILE A 106 -19.02 -7.03 1.83
N VAL A 107 -18.28 -6.47 0.87
CA VAL A 107 -18.84 -6.15 -0.45
C VAL A 107 -18.74 -7.31 -1.43
N GLY A 108 -17.58 -7.98 -1.51
CA GLY A 108 -17.31 -9.03 -2.50
C GLY A 108 -17.07 -10.42 -1.90
N GLY A 109 -17.29 -10.60 -0.60
CA GLY A 109 -17.11 -11.87 0.09
C GLY A 109 -15.63 -12.27 0.26
N GLU A 110 -15.44 -13.52 0.70
CA GLU A 110 -14.13 -14.07 1.05
C GLU A 110 -13.12 -14.03 -0.11
N ALA A 111 -13.55 -14.34 -1.33
CA ALA A 111 -12.67 -14.34 -2.49
C ALA A 111 -12.06 -12.97 -2.79
N MET A 112 -12.83 -11.88 -2.63
CA MET A 112 -12.34 -10.52 -2.86
C MET A 112 -11.39 -10.09 -1.74
N ALA A 113 -11.73 -10.41 -0.49
CA ALA A 113 -10.90 -10.15 0.68
C ALA A 113 -9.55 -10.88 0.59
N GLU A 114 -9.56 -12.16 0.21
CA GLU A 114 -8.35 -12.97 0.05
C GLU A 114 -7.46 -12.43 -1.07
N ARG A 115 -8.05 -12.05 -2.21
CA ARG A 115 -7.29 -11.42 -3.30
C ARG A 115 -6.59 -10.14 -2.83
N TYR A 116 -7.31 -9.27 -2.11
CA TYR A 116 -6.72 -8.05 -1.55
C TYR A 116 -5.61 -8.38 -0.55
N TRP A 117 -5.86 -9.31 0.37
CA TRP A 117 -4.90 -9.76 1.38
C TRP A 117 -3.60 -10.28 0.75
N ARG A 118 -3.72 -11.19 -0.22
CA ARG A 118 -2.58 -11.77 -0.94
C ARG A 118 -1.82 -10.75 -1.79
N SER A 119 -2.49 -9.70 -2.28
CA SER A 119 -1.85 -8.61 -3.03
C SER A 119 -1.01 -7.67 -2.14
N GLY A 120 -1.22 -7.69 -0.82
CA GLY A 120 -0.62 -6.72 0.10
C GLY A 120 -1.09 -5.29 -0.14
N GLY A 121 -2.33 -5.12 -0.60
CA GLY A 121 -3.00 -3.81 -0.69
C GLY A 121 -2.86 -3.13 -2.05
N ARG A 122 -2.54 -3.88 -3.10
CA ARG A 122 -2.30 -3.35 -4.45
C ARG A 122 -3.13 -4.12 -5.49
N PRO A 123 -4.35 -3.64 -5.82
CA PRO A 123 -5.28 -4.38 -6.68
C PRO A 123 -4.79 -4.53 -8.14
N GLU A 124 -3.95 -3.62 -8.64
CA GLU A 124 -3.35 -3.66 -9.99
C GLU A 124 -2.16 -4.64 -10.10
N ALA A 125 -1.65 -5.15 -8.98
CA ALA A 125 -0.58 -6.13 -9.03
C ALA A 125 -1.16 -7.50 -9.43
N ARG A 126 -1.02 -7.88 -10.71
CA ARG A 126 -0.95 -9.29 -11.12
C ARG A 126 0.05 -9.97 -10.18
N GLY A 127 -0.42 -10.81 -9.26
CA GLY A 127 0.41 -11.28 -8.14
C GLY A 127 1.57 -12.20 -8.56
N PRO A 128 2.44 -12.61 -7.62
CA PRO A 128 2.56 -12.22 -6.21
C PRO A 128 3.80 -11.32 -6.00
N ASP A 129 3.93 -10.57 -4.91
CA ASP A 129 4.72 -11.07 -3.80
C ASP A 129 4.55 -10.20 -2.54
N ASN A 130 4.26 -10.89 -1.44
CA ASN A 130 4.50 -10.38 -0.09
C ASN A 130 5.96 -9.89 0.04
N ARG A 131 6.27 -9.01 1.01
CA ARG A 131 7.62 -8.43 1.16
C ARG A 131 8.72 -9.51 1.25
N ALA A 132 8.40 -10.67 1.81
CA ALA A 132 9.28 -11.83 1.89
C ALA A 132 9.63 -12.37 0.50
N SER A 133 8.64 -12.65 -0.34
CA SER A 133 8.88 -13.11 -1.70
C SER A 133 9.52 -12.02 -2.57
N ARG A 134 9.20 -10.72 -2.37
CA ARG A 134 9.92 -9.62 -3.05
C ARG A 134 11.41 -9.60 -2.69
N ARG A 135 11.75 -9.86 -1.42
CA ARG A 135 13.16 -9.98 -0.98
C ARG A 135 13.81 -11.25 -1.52
N ALA A 136 13.11 -12.38 -1.53
CA ALA A 136 13.61 -13.63 -2.07
C ALA A 136 13.83 -13.55 -3.59
N ASN A 137 12.94 -12.87 -4.32
CA ASN A 137 13.08 -12.65 -5.76
C ASN A 137 14.22 -11.66 -6.06
N ALA A 138 14.37 -10.60 -5.26
CA ALA A 138 15.53 -9.71 -5.35
C ALA A 138 16.86 -10.45 -5.09
N GLN A 139 16.87 -11.45 -4.19
CA GLN A 139 18.01 -12.34 -4.00
C GLN A 139 18.21 -13.33 -5.16
N ARG A 140 17.14 -13.80 -5.81
CA ARG A 140 17.22 -14.68 -7.00
C ARG A 140 17.62 -13.96 -8.28
N THR A 141 17.28 -12.67 -8.41
CA THR A 141 17.79 -11.80 -9.48
C THR A 141 19.17 -11.22 -9.15
N GLY A 142 19.69 -11.51 -7.96
CA GLY A 142 21.07 -11.28 -7.58
C GLY A 142 22.00 -12.35 -8.18
N THR A 143 22.52 -12.04 -9.36
CA THR A 143 23.74 -12.64 -9.96
C THR A 143 23.74 -14.13 -10.30
N ALA A 144 23.35 -14.44 -11.53
CA ALA A 144 23.95 -15.50 -12.33
C ALA A 144 23.97 -15.08 -13.81
N GLY A 145 24.77 -14.07 -14.16
CA GLY A 145 24.96 -13.68 -15.57
C GLY A 145 25.17 -12.20 -15.87
N ALA A 146 26.10 -11.53 -15.18
CA ALA A 146 26.77 -10.34 -15.72
C ALA A 146 28.13 -10.21 -15.03
N SER A 147 29.11 -10.93 -15.58
CA SER A 147 30.52 -10.66 -15.33
C SER A 147 30.86 -9.21 -15.63
N ALA A 148 31.76 -8.66 -14.83
CA ALA A 148 32.46 -7.38 -15.00
C ALA A 148 31.65 -6.11 -14.67
N THR A 149 31.68 -5.74 -13.39
CA THR A 149 31.89 -4.32 -13.06
C THR A 149 33.30 -3.97 -13.54
N PRO A 150 33.49 -3.05 -14.50
CA PRO A 150 34.82 -2.62 -14.89
C PRO A 150 35.51 -2.02 -13.66
N THR A 151 36.69 -2.53 -13.34
CA THR A 151 37.55 -1.93 -12.32
C THR A 151 37.79 -0.46 -12.66
N PRO A 152 37.75 0.46 -11.67
CA PRO A 152 38.10 1.84 -11.91
C PRO A 152 39.54 1.89 -12.44
N ALA A 153 39.69 2.44 -13.64
CA ALA A 153 40.98 2.53 -14.30
C ALA A 153 41.94 3.37 -13.44
N SER A 154 43.15 2.83 -13.21
CA SER A 154 44.26 3.52 -12.58
C SER A 154 44.48 4.91 -13.19
N THR A 155 44.44 5.94 -12.35
CA THR A 155 44.92 7.28 -12.66
C THR A 155 46.46 7.28 -12.70
N SER A 156 47.05 6.62 -13.70
CA SER A 156 48.48 6.69 -13.99
C SER A 156 48.68 6.98 -15.48
N GLY A 157 48.45 8.24 -15.86
CA GLY A 157 48.46 8.61 -17.27
C GLY A 157 48.28 10.09 -17.55
N MET A 158 48.68 11.00 -16.66
CA MET A 158 48.90 12.40 -17.08
C MET A 158 50.35 12.55 -17.52
N SER A 159 50.66 11.96 -18.68
CA SER A 159 51.83 12.34 -19.46
C SER A 159 51.58 13.76 -19.97
N SER A 160 52.18 14.72 -19.29
CA SER A 160 52.12 16.14 -19.64
C SER A 160 52.71 16.33 -21.04
N PRO A 161 52.01 17.00 -21.98
CA PRO A 161 52.62 17.41 -23.24
C PRO A 161 53.79 18.37 -22.97
N LYS A 162 55.00 17.99 -23.40
CA LYS A 162 56.18 18.86 -23.39
C LYS A 162 55.89 20.09 -24.25
N ARG A 163 55.59 21.22 -23.61
CA ARG A 163 55.51 22.53 -24.25
C ARG A 163 56.93 23.00 -24.54
N SER A 164 57.38 22.79 -25.78
CA SER A 164 58.60 23.41 -26.31
C SER A 164 58.43 24.94 -26.37
N GLY A 165 59.50 25.64 -26.02
CA GLY A 165 59.44 26.96 -25.44
C GLY A 165 59.26 28.13 -26.40
N ARG A 166 59.04 29.32 -25.80
CA ARG A 166 59.72 30.57 -26.16
C ARG A 166 59.47 31.65 -25.10
N SER A 167 60.56 32.10 -24.49
CA SER A 167 60.87 33.41 -23.89
C SER A 167 59.75 34.29 -23.30
N GLY A 168 59.92 34.67 -22.03
CA GLY A 168 59.24 35.83 -21.45
C GLY A 168 59.75 36.18 -20.06
N ARG A 169 60.87 36.90 -19.97
CA ARG A 169 61.42 37.52 -18.76
C ARG A 169 60.39 38.42 -18.06
N ARG A 170 60.31 38.33 -16.71
CA ARG A 170 60.14 39.40 -15.67
C ARG A 170 59.54 38.73 -14.42
N ARG A 171 60.31 38.30 -13.41
CA ARG A 171 61.06 39.03 -12.37
C ARG A 171 60.25 40.18 -11.74
N GLY A 172 59.78 39.97 -10.50
CA GLY A 172 59.68 41.06 -9.51
C GLY A 172 58.46 41.12 -8.61
N SER A 173 58.54 40.40 -7.48
CA SER A 173 58.24 40.88 -6.12
C SER A 173 56.81 41.25 -5.69
N ARG A 174 56.38 40.48 -4.67
CA ARG A 174 55.44 40.86 -3.61
C ARG A 174 55.71 42.27 -3.04
N GLY A 175 54.62 42.94 -2.68
CA GLY A 175 54.41 43.44 -1.32
C GLY A 175 55.27 44.61 -0.84
N ARG A 176 54.68 45.80 -0.88
CA ARG A 176 54.87 46.83 0.15
C ARG A 176 53.47 47.24 0.63
N ARG A 177 53.08 46.78 1.81
CA ARG A 177 51.88 47.21 2.53
C ARG A 177 52.35 47.94 3.78
N SER A 178 52.24 49.25 3.76
CA SER A 178 52.11 50.17 4.90
C SER A 178 51.64 51.47 4.28
#